data_AF-A0A964TDU4-F1
#
_entry.id   AF-A0A964TDU4-F1
#
_cell.length_a   1.000
_cell.length_b   1.000
_cell.length_c   1.000
_cell.angle_alpha   90.00
_cell.angle_beta   90.00
_cell.angle_gamma   90.00
#
_symmetry.space_group_name_H-M   'P 1'
#
loop_
_entity.id
_entity.type
_entity.pdbx_description
1 polymer ?
#
loop_
_entity_poly.entity_id
_entity_poly.type
_entity_poly.pdbx_seq_one_letter_code
_entity_poly.pdbx_strand_id
1 'polypeptide(L)'
;MVFFKLLITGYLENITSDRKLLEHCSMRMDVLYFLGYDLDEELPWHSTVSRTRQLYPESLFEKLFSKVFALCVESGMVSGHTHG
;
A
#
# COMPACT_ATOMS: atom_id res chain seq x y z
N MET A 1 8.42 -2.78 -6.39
CA MET A 1 7.05 -3.34 -6.27
C MET A 1 6.40 -3.05 -4.91
N VAL A 2 7.17 -3.02 -3.80
CA VAL A 2 6.69 -2.75 -2.44
C VAL A 2 5.92 -1.43 -2.28
N PHE A 3 6.35 -0.34 -2.93
CA PHE A 3 5.69 0.97 -2.80
C PHE A 3 4.20 0.94 -3.16
N PHE A 4 3.80 0.35 -4.28
CA PHE A 4 2.39 0.24 -4.65
C PHE A 4 1.60 -0.65 -3.71
N LYS A 5 2.22 -1.73 -3.19
CA LYS A 5 1.60 -2.57 -2.18
C LYS A 5 1.32 -1.79 -0.89
N LEU A 6 2.28 -0.98 -0.41
CA LEU A 6 2.09 -0.10 0.75
C LEU A 6 0.92 0.87 0.53
N LEU A 7 0.81 1.46 -0.65
CA LEU A 7 -0.29 2.38 -0.96
C LEU A 7 -1.66 1.70 -0.97
N ILE A 8 -1.73 0.48 -1.50
CA ILE A 8 -2.95 -0.34 -1.48
C ILE A 8 -3.31 -0.69 -0.04
N THR A 9 -2.34 -1.12 0.78
CA THR A 9 -2.57 -1.39 2.21
C THR A 9 -3.12 -0.16 2.92
N GLY A 10 -2.48 1.00 2.74
CA GLY A 10 -2.94 2.25 3.34
C GLY A 10 -4.34 2.65 2.87
N TYR A 11 -4.67 2.44 1.59
CA TYR A 11 -6.01 2.69 1.08
C TYR A 11 -7.06 1.75 1.67
N LEU A 12 -6.81 0.44 1.68
CA LEU A 12 -7.74 -0.58 2.19
C LEU A 12 -7.97 -0.46 3.70
N GLU A 13 -6.95 -0.06 4.45
CA GLU A 13 -7.02 0.11 5.91
C GLU A 13 -7.34 1.56 6.33
N ASN A 14 -7.60 2.44 5.37
CA ASN A 14 -7.92 3.87 5.60
C ASN A 14 -6.84 4.63 6.39
N ILE A 15 -5.56 4.35 6.09
CA ILE A 15 -4.38 5.00 6.68
C ILE A 15 -3.76 5.96 5.67
N THR A 16 -3.82 7.26 5.96
CA THR A 16 -3.35 8.32 5.05
C THR A 16 -1.93 8.82 5.34
N SER A 17 -1.40 8.53 6.53
CA SER A 17 -0.06 8.98 6.95
C SER A 17 0.99 7.93 6.65
N ASP A 18 2.03 8.28 5.89
CA ASP A 18 3.15 7.37 5.56
C ASP A 18 3.83 6.81 6.81
N ARG A 19 3.96 7.62 7.87
CA ARG A 19 4.53 7.16 9.15
C ARG A 19 3.63 6.11 9.81
N LYS A 20 2.34 6.42 9.96
CA LYS A 20 1.38 5.48 10.55
C LYS A 20 1.25 4.20 9.74
N LEU A 21 1.32 4.31 8.41
CA LEU A 21 1.26 3.15 7.52
C LEU A 21 2.41 2.19 7.79
N LEU A 22 3.64 2.69 7.90
CA LEU A 22 4.80 1.84 8.16
C LEU A 22 4.78 1.25 9.58
N GLU A 23 4.40 2.04 10.59
CA GLU A 23 4.20 1.54 11.96
C GLU A 23 3.13 0.45 12.02
N HIS A 24 2.05 0.60 11.24
CA HIS A 24 1.00 -0.40 11.15
C HIS A 24 1.47 -1.66 10.43
N CYS A 25 2.19 -1.50 9.31
CA CYS A 25 2.75 -2.62 8.55
C CYS A 25 3.77 -3.42 9.37
N SER A 26 4.63 -2.76 10.15
CA SER A 26 5.66 -3.44 10.97
C SER A 26 5.08 -4.31 12.08
N MET A 27 3.82 -4.07 12.47
CA MET A 27 3.13 -4.82 13.54
C MET A 27 2.23 -5.94 13.01
N ARG A 28 2.07 -6.06 11.69
CA ARG A 28 1.13 -6.99 11.05
C ARG A 28 1.85 -8.00 10.16
N MET A 29 1.96 -9.24 10.65
CA MET A 29 2.62 -10.33 9.91
C MET A 29 1.96 -10.63 8.57
N ASP A 30 0.64 -10.53 8.47
CA ASP A 30 -0.10 -10.74 7.22
C ASP A 30 0.18 -9.64 6.19
N VAL A 31 0.36 -8.40 6.66
CA VAL A 31 0.78 -7.29 5.81
C VAL A 31 2.24 -7.43 5.39
N LEU A 32 3.16 -7.80 6.30
CA LEU A 32 4.56 -8.07 5.95
C LEU A 32 4.66 -9.18 4.89
N TYR A 33 3.92 -10.27 5.06
CA TYR A 33 3.83 -11.35 4.07
C TYR A 33 3.33 -10.84 2.71
N PHE A 34 2.29 -10.00 2.69
CA PHE A 34 1.80 -9.38 1.46
C PHE A 34 2.86 -8.47 0.80
N LEU A 35 3.58 -7.67 1.60
CA LEU A 35 4.66 -6.80 1.12
C LEU A 35 5.85 -7.62 0.58
N GLY A 36 6.06 -8.82 1.11
CA GLY A 36 7.17 -9.72 0.81
C GLY A 36 8.37 -9.49 1.74
N TYR A 37 8.11 -9.13 2.99
CA TYR A 37 9.10 -8.90 4.05
C TYR A 37 9.03 -10.02 5.08
N ASP A 38 10.20 -10.40 5.61
CA ASP A 38 10.29 -11.24 6.81
C ASP A 38 10.07 -10.41 8.09
N LEU A 39 9.85 -11.10 9.22
CA LEU A 39 9.56 -10.45 10.52
C LEU A 39 10.72 -9.60 11.04
N ASP A 40 11.94 -9.95 10.65
CA ASP A 40 13.19 -9.30 11.05
C ASP A 40 13.72 -8.33 9.98
N GLU A 41 13.02 -8.17 8.85
CA GLU A 41 13.40 -7.25 7.79
C GLU A 41 12.88 -5.84 8.05
N GLU A 42 13.76 -4.84 7.91
CA GLU A 42 13.40 -3.45 8.15
C GLU A 42 12.62 -2.85 6.97
N LEU A 43 11.44 -2.31 7.25
CA LEU A 43 10.64 -1.57 6.27
C LEU A 43 11.35 -0.26 5.88
N PRO A 44 11.12 0.26 4.66
CA PRO A 44 11.69 1.55 4.25
C PRO A 44 11.21 2.69 5.14
N TRP A 45 12.05 3.69 5.38
CA TRP A 45 11.67 4.90 6.11
C TRP A 45 10.47 5.61 5.46
N HIS A 46 9.61 6.24 6.28
CA HIS A 46 8.44 7.00 5.78
C HIS A 46 8.82 8.11 4.81
N SER A 47 10.02 8.67 4.96
CA SER A 47 10.59 9.68 4.06
C SER A 47 10.87 9.12 2.66
N THR A 48 11.27 7.84 2.56
CA THR A 48 11.42 7.14 1.28
C THR A 48 10.08 7.03 0.57
N VAL A 49 9.02 6.61 1.28
CA VAL A 49 7.66 6.50 0.72
C VAL A 49 7.17 7.86 0.20
N SER A 50 7.32 8.91 1.01
CA SER A 50 6.92 10.26 0.65
C SER A 50 7.68 10.79 -0.58
N ARG A 51 9.01 10.61 -0.62
CA ARG A 51 9.84 11.00 -1.76
C ARG A 51 9.49 10.23 -3.02
N THR A 52 9.29 8.91 -2.91
CA THR A 52 8.90 8.08 -4.07
C THR A 52 7.55 8.53 -4.64
N ARG A 53 6.59 8.92 -3.79
CA ARG A 53 5.31 9.47 -4.26
C ARG A 53 5.48 10.74 -5.08
N GLN A 54 6.38 11.63 -4.65
CA GLN A 54 6.68 12.89 -5.34
C GLN A 54 7.39 12.72 -6.69
N LEU A 55 7.96 11.55 -6.98
CA LEU A 55 8.59 11.27 -8.27
C LEU A 55 7.58 11.12 -9.42
N TYR A 56 6.30 10.92 -9.09
CA TYR A 56 5.24 10.74 -10.07
C TYR A 56 4.37 12.01 -10.14
N PRO A 57 4.05 12.52 -11.34
CA PRO A 57 2.97 13.47 -11.51
C PRO A 57 1.68 12.89 -10.93
N GLU A 58 0.89 13.71 -10.24
CA GLU A 58 -0.37 13.30 -9.59
C GLU A 58 -1.29 12.53 -10.55
N SER A 59 -1.48 13.05 -11.76
CA SER A 59 -2.33 12.42 -12.79
C SER A 59 -1.80 11.06 -13.27
N LEU A 60 -0.49 10.83 -13.22
CA LEU A 60 0.11 9.54 -13.54
C LEU A 60 -0.07 8.57 -12.36
N PHE A 61 0.13 9.07 -11.14
CA PHE A 61 -0.05 8.30 -9.92
C PHE A 61 -1.48 7.78 -9.79
N GLU A 62 -2.49 8.63 -9.98
CA GLU A 62 -3.90 8.25 -9.96
C GLU A 62 -4.20 7.15 -10.98
N LYS A 63 -3.77 7.32 -12.23
CA LYS A 63 -3.98 6.32 -13.29
C LYS A 63 -3.33 4.98 -12.95
N LEU A 64 -2.11 4.99 -12.43
CA LEU A 64 -1.39 3.78 -12.04
C LEU A 64 -2.08 3.12 -10.85
N PHE A 65 -2.45 3.89 -9.84
CA PHE A 65 -3.12 3.39 -8.65
C PHE A 65 -4.46 2.75 -9.02
N SER A 66 -5.31 3.43 -9.80
CA SER A 66 -6.59 2.89 -10.27
C SER A 66 -6.40 1.61 -11.09
N LYS A 67 -5.38 1.55 -11.95
CA LYS A 67 -5.08 0.34 -12.73
C LYS A 67 -4.67 -0.83 -11.83
N VAL A 68 -3.78 -0.60 -10.88
CA VAL A 68 -3.33 -1.66 -9.95
C VAL A 68 -4.49 -2.13 -9.07
N PHE A 69 -5.30 -1.19 -8.58
CA PHE A 69 -6.50 -1.52 -7.81
C PHE A 69 -7.51 -2.35 -8.62
N ALA A 70 -7.75 -1.99 -9.88
CA ALA A 70 -8.61 -2.77 -10.78
C ALA A 70 -8.10 -4.21 -10.96
N LEU A 71 -6.78 -4.40 -11.14
CA LEU A 71 -6.18 -5.73 -11.21
C LEU A 71 -6.37 -6.53 -9.90
N CYS A 72 -6.32 -5.88 -8.74
CA CYS A 72 -6.64 -6.52 -7.46
C CYS A 72 -8.11 -6.96 -7.36
N VAL A 73 -9.04 -6.17 -7.91
CA VAL A 73 -10.46 -6.55 -8.00
C VAL A 73 -10.65 -7.72 -8.96
N GLU A 74 -10.07 -7.65 -10.17
CA GLU A 74 -10.19 -8.70 -11.20
C GLU A 74 -9.61 -10.04 -10.76
N SER A 75 -8.55 -10.02 -9.95
CA SER A 75 -7.96 -11.23 -9.35
C SER A 75 -8.74 -11.79 -8.17
N GLY A 76 -9.88 -11.19 -7.81
CA GLY A 76 -10.72 -11.62 -6.70
C GLY A 76 -10.13 -11.32 -5.31
N MET A 77 -9.09 -10.50 -5.22
CA MET A 77 -8.45 -10.13 -3.96
C MET A 77 -9.23 -9.06 -3.17
N VAL A 78 -10.25 -8.45 -3.78
CA VAL A 78 -11.13 -7.46 -3.15
C VAL A 78 -12.57 -7.93 -3.26
N SER A 79 -13.16 -8.42 -2.15
CA SER A 79 -14.60 -8.66 -2.06
C SER A 79 -15.31 -7.38 -1.63
N GLY A 80 -16.09 -6.78 -2.53
CA GLY A 80 -16.91 -5.63 -2.20
C GLY A 80 -18.06 -6.00 -1.26
N HIS A 81 -17.83 -5.90 0.05
CA HIS A 81 -18.90 -5.83 1.03
C HIS A 81 -19.05 -4.36 1.46
N THR A 82 -19.83 -3.62 0.67
CA THR A 82 -20.38 -2.34 1.11
C THR A 82 -21.30 -2.64 2.29
N HIS A 83 -20.83 -2.39 3.51
CA HIS A 83 -21.72 -2.31 4.67
C HIS A 83 -22.49 -1.00 4.50
N GLY A 84 -23.73 -1.11 4.06
CA GLY A 84 -24.71 -0.02 4.09
C GLY A 84 -25.19 0.28 5.51
#